data_AF-A0A9Q0VDY4-F1
#
_entry.id   AF-A0A9Q0VDY4-F1
#
_cell.length_a   1.000
_cell.length_b   1.000
_cell.length_c   1.000
_cell.angle_alpha   90.00
_cell.angle_beta   90.00
_cell.angle_gamma   90.00
#
_symmetry.space_group_name_H-M   'P 1'
#
loop_
_entity.id
_entity.type
_entity.pdbx_description
1 polymer ?
#
loop_
_entity_poly.entity_id
_entity_poly.type
_entity_poly.pdbx_seq_one_letter_code
_entity_poly.pdbx_strand_id
1 'polypeptide(L)'
;MAKLCISTCLTMLAFVIFHLKKLNAVSSYSFSFESFDKNPNFESNFALYGDAKVVGNGSSLQLTHSVSPSAGRVMYKQPIKLVEGNPGNLASFSTYFSFLMSPDSGDGLAFVMVPGGFNASVFDSNPFGLYLGPEKSSPKFVAVEFDTMRDARYGDLNDNHVGIDVGGFVSVKVRNVSSNNIVLNSGKRLHSWIDYEAGSKRLEVRLSHSGDIKPIDPLLSHPIELLKMWSDEKVFIGLSSSNRNSSQTCSLHSWNFNLRRVLHWMHSQPLDPQAFAKHEKPMVVQKKSDCILKVLAAMIFGTAFGALGAFMVLYLWTIFGSRRPVVPEECSVHPADFEYNKVKVVVDKAIEDGKH
;
A
#
# COMPACT_ATOMS: atom_id res chain seq x y z
N MET A 1 -1.09 8.31 48.29
CA MET A 1 -1.51 9.25 47.21
C MET A 1 -0.69 9.10 45.92
N ALA A 2 0.64 8.97 45.96
CA ALA A 2 1.46 8.86 44.73
C ALA A 2 1.12 7.69 43.78
N LYS A 3 0.78 6.50 44.31
CA LYS A 3 0.41 5.32 43.48
C LYS A 3 -0.88 5.52 42.67
N LEU A 4 -1.83 6.32 43.16
CA LEU A 4 -3.10 6.56 42.48
C LEU A 4 -2.93 7.51 41.28
N CYS A 5 -2.00 8.46 41.39
CA CYS A 5 -1.69 9.46 40.35
C CYS A 5 -0.93 8.87 39.15
N ILE A 6 -0.07 7.88 39.39
CA ILE A 6 0.65 7.16 38.32
C ILE A 6 -0.33 6.31 37.50
N SER A 7 -1.30 5.67 38.16
CA SER A 7 -2.32 4.85 37.50
C SER A 7 -3.22 5.69 36.58
N THR A 8 -3.69 6.85 37.03
CA THR A 8 -4.52 7.75 36.23
C THR A 8 -3.76 8.40 35.07
N CYS A 9 -2.45 8.63 35.21
CA CYS A 9 -1.63 9.15 34.12
C CYS A 9 -1.40 8.10 33.02
N LEU A 10 -1.16 6.84 33.40
CA LEU A 10 -1.01 5.73 32.45
C LEU A 10 -2.30 5.43 31.69
N THR A 11 -3.46 5.51 32.33
CA THR A 11 -4.75 5.31 31.65
C THR A 11 -5.05 6.43 30.65
N MET A 12 -4.76 7.70 30.98
CA MET A 12 -4.93 8.82 30.06
C MET A 12 -3.98 8.73 28.87
N LEU A 13 -2.72 8.34 29.10
CA LEU A 13 -1.74 8.11 28.03
C LEU A 13 -2.18 6.97 27.10
N ALA A 14 -2.67 5.86 27.66
CA ALA A 14 -3.21 4.75 26.88
C ALA A 14 -4.44 5.18 26.05
N PHE A 15 -5.32 6.02 26.61
CA PHE A 15 -6.48 6.57 25.90
C PHE A 15 -6.06 7.46 24.73
N VAL A 16 -5.07 8.34 24.93
CA VAL A 16 -4.50 9.20 23.87
C VAL A 16 -3.84 8.35 22.77
N ILE A 17 -3.05 7.34 23.12
CA ILE A 17 -2.44 6.42 22.15
C ILE A 17 -3.52 5.66 21.37
N PHE A 18 -4.59 5.21 22.03
CA PHE A 18 -5.72 4.53 21.39
C PHE A 18 -6.47 5.45 20.42
N HIS A 19 -6.68 6.72 20.77
CA HIS A 19 -7.26 7.71 19.88
C HIS A 19 -6.35 8.08 18.70
N LEU A 20 -5.04 8.20 18.93
CA LEU A 20 -4.05 8.42 17.86
C LEU A 20 -3.98 7.23 16.89
N LYS A 21 -4.08 5.99 17.38
CA LYS A 21 -4.21 4.78 16.56
C LYS A 21 -5.48 4.79 15.71
N LYS A 22 -6.61 5.26 16.26
CA LYS A 22 -7.87 5.40 15.51
C LYS A 22 -7.81 6.50 14.44
N LEU A 23 -7.13 7.62 14.70
CA LEU A 23 -6.97 8.69 13.69
C LEU A 23 -6.09 8.28 12.51
N ASN A 24 -5.12 7.37 12.71
CA ASN A 24 -4.24 6.87 11.65
C ASN A 24 -4.76 5.64 10.91
N ALA A 25 -5.97 5.16 11.22
CA ALA A 25 -6.60 4.06 10.49
C ALA A 25 -7.13 4.58 9.14
N VAL A 26 -6.22 4.85 8.20
CA VAL A 26 -6.57 4.93 6.77
C VAL A 26 -7.13 3.56 6.40
N SER A 27 -8.35 3.50 5.88
CA SER A 27 -8.91 2.27 5.32
C SER A 27 -8.07 1.85 4.11
N SER A 28 -7.02 1.07 4.35
CA SER A 28 -6.19 0.48 3.31
C SER A 28 -6.81 -0.85 2.90
N TYR A 29 -7.21 -0.94 1.64
CA TYR A 29 -7.67 -2.19 1.07
C TYR A 29 -6.47 -2.83 0.36
N SER A 30 -6.05 -4.03 0.79
CA SER A 30 -4.85 -4.67 0.23
C SER A 30 -4.94 -6.19 0.22
N PHE A 31 -4.37 -6.80 -0.81
CA PHE A 31 -4.04 -8.22 -0.83
C PHE A 31 -2.62 -8.44 -1.31
N SER A 32 -2.04 -9.57 -0.92
CA SER A 32 -0.76 -10.05 -1.43
C SER A 32 -0.79 -11.57 -1.53
N PHE A 33 -0.50 -12.09 -2.72
CA PHE A 33 -0.34 -13.52 -2.98
C PHE A 33 1.03 -13.74 -3.59
N GLU A 34 1.91 -14.36 -2.81
CA GLU A 34 3.24 -14.80 -3.25
C GLU A 34 3.21 -16.23 -3.82
N SER A 35 2.18 -17.00 -3.45
CA SER A 35 1.77 -18.25 -4.08
C SER A 35 0.23 -18.31 -4.11
N PHE A 36 -0.28 -19.11 -5.05
CA PHE A 36 -1.70 -19.40 -5.27
C PHE A 36 -2.12 -20.74 -4.65
N ASP A 37 -1.32 -21.29 -3.73
CA ASP A 37 -1.63 -22.51 -2.98
C ASP A 37 -2.99 -22.38 -2.27
N LYS A 38 -3.47 -23.48 -1.65
CA LYS A 38 -4.73 -23.61 -0.89
C LYS A 38 -4.85 -22.66 0.33
N ASN A 39 -4.46 -21.40 0.21
CA ASN A 39 -4.94 -20.33 1.03
C ASN A 39 -6.48 -20.37 0.92
N PRO A 40 -7.21 -20.70 2.00
CA PRO A 40 -8.67 -20.76 1.96
C PRO A 40 -9.30 -19.43 1.51
N ASN A 41 -8.51 -18.35 1.57
CA ASN A 41 -8.91 -17.04 1.12
C ASN A 41 -8.70 -16.80 -0.38
N PHE A 42 -7.94 -17.61 -1.14
CA PHE A 42 -7.74 -17.37 -2.59
C PHE A 42 -9.07 -17.49 -3.34
N GLU A 43 -9.73 -18.64 -3.24
CA GLU A 43 -11.05 -18.88 -3.83
C GLU A 43 -12.12 -17.92 -3.29
N SER A 44 -11.96 -17.44 -2.06
CA SER A 44 -12.88 -16.44 -1.48
C SER A 44 -12.67 -15.05 -2.07
N ASN A 45 -11.46 -14.73 -2.52
CA ASN A 45 -11.03 -13.42 -3.00
C ASN A 45 -11.02 -13.28 -4.52
N PHE A 46 -10.83 -14.37 -5.27
CA PHE A 46 -10.73 -14.32 -6.73
C PHE A 46 -11.75 -15.21 -7.41
N ALA A 47 -12.09 -14.82 -8.64
CA ALA A 47 -12.84 -15.62 -9.59
C ALA A 47 -11.93 -15.90 -10.79
N LEU A 48 -11.84 -17.17 -11.16
CA LEU A 48 -11.16 -17.62 -12.37
C LEU A 48 -12.19 -17.83 -13.48
N TYR A 49 -11.86 -17.37 -14.69
CA TYR A 49 -12.71 -17.47 -15.87
C TYR A 49 -11.92 -18.06 -17.03
N GLY A 50 -12.62 -18.74 -17.94
CA GLY A 50 -12.02 -19.38 -19.11
C GLY A 50 -11.11 -20.53 -18.70
N ASP A 51 -9.93 -20.59 -19.30
CA ASP A 51 -8.93 -21.64 -19.05
C ASP A 51 -8.07 -21.39 -17.80
N ALA A 52 -8.32 -20.30 -17.08
CA ALA A 52 -7.52 -19.91 -15.93
C ALA A 52 -7.61 -20.95 -14.80
N LYS A 53 -6.45 -21.45 -14.35
CA LYS A 53 -6.38 -22.46 -13.30
C LYS A 53 -5.08 -22.38 -12.51
N VAL A 54 -5.17 -22.74 -11.22
CA VAL A 54 -4.00 -22.87 -10.36
C VAL A 54 -3.23 -24.15 -10.71
N VAL A 55 -1.92 -24.06 -10.90
CA VAL A 55 -1.04 -25.18 -11.30
C VAL A 55 0.20 -25.28 -10.41
N GLY A 56 0.94 -26.39 -10.55
CA GLY A 56 2.20 -26.60 -9.82
C GLY A 56 2.00 -26.58 -8.30
N ASN A 57 0.94 -27.24 -7.82
CA ASN A 57 0.49 -27.24 -6.42
C ASN A 57 0.18 -25.86 -5.83
N GLY A 58 -0.01 -24.84 -6.68
CA GLY A 58 -0.27 -23.45 -6.28
C GLY A 58 0.91 -22.50 -6.46
N SER A 59 2.04 -22.97 -6.94
CA SER A 59 3.18 -22.11 -7.30
C SER A 59 2.90 -21.12 -8.44
N SER A 60 1.82 -21.31 -9.21
CA SER A 60 1.43 -20.37 -10.27
C SER A 60 -0.05 -20.48 -10.63
N LEU A 61 -0.55 -19.39 -11.20
CA LEU A 61 -1.87 -19.30 -11.82
C LEU A 61 -1.68 -19.20 -13.33
N GLN A 62 -2.00 -20.29 -14.04
CA GLN A 62 -1.94 -20.34 -15.50
C GLN A 62 -3.20 -19.67 -16.06
N LEU A 63 -3.03 -18.67 -16.93
CA LEU A 63 -4.14 -17.99 -17.62
C LEU A 63 -4.44 -18.61 -18.98
N THR A 64 -3.42 -19.07 -19.70
CA THR A 64 -3.56 -19.72 -21.01
C THR A 64 -2.75 -21.01 -21.08
N HIS A 65 -3.25 -22.00 -21.81
CA HIS A 65 -2.55 -23.26 -22.08
C HIS A 65 -1.91 -23.24 -23.49
N SER A 66 -1.11 -24.26 -23.82
CA SER A 66 -0.38 -24.31 -25.10
C SER A 66 -1.23 -24.72 -26.30
N VAL A 67 -2.51 -25.03 -26.09
CA VAL A 67 -3.50 -25.32 -27.14
C VAL A 67 -4.16 -24.00 -27.56
N SER A 68 -4.46 -23.83 -28.84
CA SER A 68 -5.15 -22.63 -29.33
C SER A 68 -6.55 -23.00 -29.86
N PRO A 69 -7.58 -22.16 -29.67
CA PRO A 69 -7.53 -20.92 -28.89
C PRO A 69 -7.65 -21.19 -27.39
N SER A 70 -6.91 -20.41 -26.59
CA SER A 70 -7.00 -20.36 -25.13
C SER A 70 -7.14 -18.94 -24.66
N ALA A 71 -8.02 -18.75 -23.68
CA ALA A 71 -8.19 -17.47 -23.01
C ALA A 71 -8.59 -17.69 -21.56
N GLY A 72 -8.01 -16.90 -20.66
CA GLY A 72 -8.31 -16.99 -19.25
C GLY A 72 -8.08 -15.68 -18.52
N ARG A 73 -8.82 -15.54 -17.42
CA ARG A 73 -8.82 -14.31 -16.63
C ARG A 73 -8.94 -14.63 -15.15
N VAL A 74 -8.21 -13.87 -14.35
CA VAL A 74 -8.39 -13.82 -12.89
C VAL A 74 -8.94 -12.46 -12.51
N MET A 75 -10.06 -12.44 -11.79
CA MET A 75 -10.69 -11.21 -11.29
C MET A 75 -10.70 -11.21 -9.79
N TYR A 76 -10.36 -10.06 -9.20
CA TYR A 76 -10.54 -9.86 -7.78
C TYR A 76 -12.03 -9.56 -7.47
N LYS A 77 -12.60 -10.30 -6.50
CA LYS A 77 -14.04 -10.32 -6.23
C LYS A 77 -14.57 -9.08 -5.52
N GLN A 78 -13.75 -8.40 -4.71
CA GLN A 78 -14.23 -7.19 -4.02
C GLN A 78 -13.92 -5.96 -4.88
N PRO A 79 -14.92 -5.14 -5.24
CA PRO A 79 -14.67 -3.96 -6.04
C PRO A 79 -13.94 -2.89 -5.21
N ILE A 80 -13.09 -2.13 -5.90
CA ILE A 80 -12.49 -0.92 -5.35
C ILE A 80 -13.39 0.29 -5.63
N LYS A 81 -13.36 1.26 -4.73
CA LYS A 81 -14.00 2.57 -4.90
C LYS A 81 -12.94 3.65 -4.93
N LEU A 82 -12.89 4.38 -6.05
CA LEU A 82 -11.92 5.46 -6.26
C LEU A 82 -12.19 6.70 -5.39
N VAL A 83 -13.44 6.85 -4.92
CA VAL A 83 -13.86 7.86 -3.94
C VAL A 83 -14.71 7.21 -2.85
N GLU A 84 -14.51 7.65 -1.60
CA GLU A 84 -15.32 7.21 -0.45
C GLU A 84 -15.76 8.39 0.43
N GLY A 85 -17.06 8.62 0.48
CA GLY A 85 -17.66 9.70 1.26
C GLY A 85 -17.50 11.05 0.59
N ASN A 86 -16.70 11.94 1.18
CA ASN A 86 -16.53 13.31 0.67
C ASN A 86 -15.62 13.35 -0.58
N PRO A 87 -15.81 14.34 -1.48
CA PRO A 87 -15.02 14.50 -2.70
C PRO A 87 -13.49 14.59 -2.50
N GLY A 88 -13.03 14.90 -1.29
CA GLY A 88 -11.61 15.00 -0.92
C GLY A 88 -10.93 13.68 -0.53
N ASN A 89 -11.64 12.54 -0.58
CA ASN A 89 -11.07 11.23 -0.24
C ASN A 89 -10.76 10.43 -1.51
N LEU A 90 -9.72 10.84 -2.21
CA LEU A 90 -9.27 10.18 -3.43
C LEU A 90 -8.45 8.92 -3.09
N ALA A 91 -8.60 7.88 -3.90
CA ALA A 91 -7.83 6.65 -3.75
C ALA A 91 -6.68 6.59 -4.76
N SER A 92 -5.46 6.50 -4.23
CA SER A 92 -4.27 6.10 -4.99
C SER A 92 -4.10 4.58 -4.85
N PHE A 93 -3.52 3.92 -5.83
CA PHE A 93 -3.26 2.49 -5.73
C PHE A 93 -1.89 2.11 -6.26
N SER A 94 -1.42 0.96 -5.84
CA SER A 94 -0.25 0.29 -6.41
C SER A 94 -0.58 -1.19 -6.57
N THR A 95 -0.24 -1.76 -7.71
CA THR A 95 -0.28 -3.21 -7.91
C THR A 95 1.05 -3.70 -8.42
N TYR A 96 1.43 -4.89 -7.99
CA TYR A 96 2.59 -5.59 -8.48
C TYR A 96 2.24 -7.03 -8.77
N PHE A 97 2.75 -7.54 -9.87
CA PHE A 97 2.64 -8.94 -10.21
C PHE A 97 3.88 -9.42 -10.93
N SER A 98 4.14 -10.71 -10.78
CA SER A 98 5.18 -11.41 -11.52
C SER A 98 4.53 -12.39 -12.47
N PHE A 99 5.01 -12.41 -13.70
CA PHE A 99 4.42 -13.20 -14.78
C PHE A 99 5.50 -13.79 -15.68
N LEU A 100 5.11 -14.77 -16.47
CA LEU A 100 5.95 -15.41 -17.47
C LEU A 100 5.08 -15.74 -18.67
N MET A 101 5.58 -15.41 -19.85
CA MET A 101 5.01 -15.84 -21.13
C MET A 101 6.00 -16.73 -21.87
N SER A 102 5.55 -17.90 -22.33
CA SER A 102 6.41 -18.84 -23.06
C SER A 102 6.75 -18.30 -24.46
N PRO A 103 7.85 -18.76 -25.07
CA PRO A 103 8.20 -18.37 -26.43
C PRO A 103 7.13 -18.81 -27.44
N ASP A 104 6.38 -17.83 -27.94
CA ASP A 104 5.52 -17.83 -29.13
C ASP A 104 4.87 -16.43 -29.21
N SER A 105 4.31 -16.05 -30.36
CA SER A 105 3.61 -14.77 -30.53
C SER A 105 2.10 -14.93 -30.28
N GLY A 106 1.67 -14.64 -29.05
CA GLY A 106 0.24 -14.55 -28.66
C GLY A 106 -0.18 -13.12 -28.34
N ASP A 107 -1.44 -12.91 -27.93
CA ASP A 107 -1.92 -11.57 -27.54
C ASP A 107 -1.17 -11.02 -26.34
N GLY A 108 -0.73 -11.89 -25.44
CA GLY A 108 0.01 -11.52 -24.25
C GLY A 108 -0.87 -11.38 -23.01
N LEU A 109 -0.60 -10.37 -22.18
CA LEU A 109 -1.21 -10.20 -20.85
C LEU A 109 -1.68 -8.76 -20.65
N ALA A 110 -2.84 -8.57 -20.03
CA ALA A 110 -3.32 -7.25 -19.61
C ALA A 110 -3.75 -7.23 -18.15
N PHE A 111 -3.27 -6.25 -17.38
CA PHE A 111 -3.93 -5.84 -16.14
C PHE A 111 -5.12 -4.96 -16.51
N VAL A 112 -6.31 -5.27 -15.99
CA VAL A 112 -7.55 -4.61 -16.38
C VAL A 112 -8.25 -3.97 -15.18
N MET A 113 -8.86 -2.81 -15.43
CA MET A 113 -9.80 -2.12 -14.56
C MET A 113 -11.13 -1.94 -15.31
N VAL A 114 -12.20 -2.52 -14.78
CA VAL A 114 -13.48 -2.66 -15.46
C VAL A 114 -14.65 -2.26 -14.56
N PRO A 115 -15.78 -1.81 -15.11
CA PRO A 115 -16.95 -1.41 -14.33
C PRO A 115 -17.68 -2.63 -13.78
N GLY A 116 -18.58 -2.43 -12.82
CA GLY A 116 -19.37 -3.52 -12.26
C GLY A 116 -20.31 -4.24 -13.24
N GLY A 117 -20.60 -3.63 -14.39
CA GLY A 117 -21.37 -4.25 -15.48
C GLY A 117 -20.54 -5.12 -16.44
N PHE A 118 -19.23 -5.24 -16.25
CA PHE A 118 -18.37 -6.04 -17.13
C PHE A 118 -18.67 -7.54 -17.01
N ASN A 119 -18.92 -8.21 -18.13
CA ASN A 119 -19.17 -9.64 -18.15
C ASN A 119 -17.86 -10.43 -18.27
N ALA A 120 -17.30 -10.78 -17.11
CA ALA A 120 -16.01 -11.48 -17.04
C ALA A 120 -16.02 -12.90 -17.64
N SER A 121 -17.20 -13.50 -17.87
CA SER A 121 -17.34 -14.84 -18.47
C SER A 121 -17.30 -14.86 -20.00
N VAL A 122 -17.39 -13.69 -20.65
CA VAL A 122 -17.35 -13.60 -22.12
C VAL A 122 -15.91 -13.41 -22.57
N PHE A 123 -15.51 -14.25 -23.52
CA PHE A 123 -14.27 -14.18 -24.26
C PHE A 123 -14.60 -14.13 -25.75
N ASP A 124 -13.90 -13.30 -26.49
CA ASP A 124 -14.05 -13.13 -27.93
C ASP A 124 -12.66 -13.05 -28.59
N SER A 125 -12.62 -12.71 -29.88
CA SER A 125 -11.37 -12.54 -30.63
C SER A 125 -10.77 -11.13 -30.47
N ASN A 126 -11.15 -10.35 -29.46
CA ASN A 126 -10.49 -9.08 -29.17
C ASN A 126 -9.23 -9.30 -28.31
N PRO A 127 -8.31 -8.32 -28.25
CA PRO A 127 -7.07 -8.44 -27.48
C PRO A 127 -7.30 -8.92 -26.05
N PHE A 128 -6.44 -9.84 -25.59
CA PHE A 128 -6.46 -10.41 -24.24
C PHE A 128 -7.75 -11.15 -23.88
N GLY A 129 -8.57 -11.52 -24.88
CA GLY A 129 -9.87 -12.16 -24.74
C GLY A 129 -10.92 -11.25 -24.09
N LEU A 130 -10.79 -9.93 -24.23
CA LEU A 130 -11.63 -8.93 -23.58
C LEU A 130 -12.81 -8.53 -24.46
N TYR A 131 -14.04 -8.75 -23.97
CA TYR A 131 -15.23 -8.18 -24.59
C TYR A 131 -15.64 -6.87 -23.90
N LEU A 132 -15.40 -5.73 -24.56
CA LEU A 132 -15.76 -4.40 -24.05
C LEU A 132 -17.19 -3.95 -24.42
N GLY A 133 -18.00 -4.87 -24.96
CA GLY A 133 -19.32 -4.55 -25.48
C GLY A 133 -19.28 -4.06 -26.93
N PRO A 134 -20.44 -3.63 -27.47
CA PRO A 134 -20.52 -3.09 -28.82
C PRO A 134 -19.73 -1.78 -28.95
N GLU A 135 -19.07 -1.57 -30.09
CA GLU A 135 -18.15 -0.46 -30.38
C GLU A 135 -18.71 0.95 -30.06
N LYS A 136 -20.03 1.12 -30.08
CA LYS A 136 -20.72 2.38 -29.75
C LYS A 136 -20.79 2.70 -28.25
N SER A 137 -20.34 1.80 -27.37
CA SER A 137 -20.58 1.88 -25.93
C SER A 137 -19.66 2.84 -25.16
N SER A 138 -18.58 3.36 -25.77
CA SER A 138 -17.53 4.14 -25.08
C SER A 138 -17.14 3.49 -23.74
N PRO A 139 -16.51 2.30 -23.78
CA PRO A 139 -16.36 1.47 -22.60
C PRO A 139 -15.55 2.19 -21.53
N LYS A 140 -16.01 2.15 -20.27
CA LYS A 140 -15.24 2.67 -19.13
C LYS A 140 -14.18 1.64 -18.74
N PHE A 141 -13.09 1.62 -19.47
CA PHE A 141 -12.05 0.59 -19.40
C PHE A 141 -10.68 1.23 -19.28
N VAL A 142 -9.83 0.66 -18.42
CA VAL A 142 -8.40 0.93 -18.43
C VAL A 142 -7.66 -0.39 -18.41
N ALA A 143 -6.63 -0.52 -19.22
CA ALA A 143 -5.68 -1.61 -19.11
C ALA A 143 -4.22 -1.15 -19.19
N VAL A 144 -3.36 -1.98 -18.63
CA VAL A 144 -1.93 -1.95 -18.91
C VAL A 144 -1.60 -3.27 -19.59
N GLU A 145 -1.24 -3.19 -20.86
CA GLU A 145 -0.99 -4.33 -21.73
C GLU A 145 0.50 -4.66 -21.83
N PHE A 146 0.79 -5.95 -21.97
CA PHE A 146 2.09 -6.55 -22.23
C PHE A 146 1.91 -7.39 -23.48
N ASP A 147 2.05 -6.74 -24.63
CA ASP A 147 1.64 -7.26 -25.93
C ASP A 147 2.81 -7.93 -26.65
N THR A 148 2.54 -9.14 -27.14
CA THR A 148 3.48 -10.01 -27.85
C THR A 148 3.07 -10.32 -29.29
N MET A 149 2.08 -9.60 -29.83
CA MET A 149 1.54 -9.77 -31.17
C MET A 149 1.14 -8.42 -31.77
N ARG A 150 1.75 -8.06 -32.90
CA ARG A 150 1.37 -6.83 -33.60
C ARG A 150 0.05 -6.98 -34.35
N ASP A 151 -0.99 -6.27 -33.93
CA ASP A 151 -2.26 -6.07 -34.62
C ASP A 151 -2.36 -4.67 -35.24
N ALA A 152 -2.34 -4.62 -36.57
CA ALA A 152 -2.45 -3.37 -37.32
C ALA A 152 -3.80 -2.64 -37.10
N ARG A 153 -4.86 -3.34 -36.66
CA ARG A 153 -6.17 -2.73 -36.39
C ARG A 153 -6.16 -1.83 -35.16
N TYR A 154 -5.29 -2.11 -34.20
CA TYR A 154 -5.16 -1.33 -32.96
C TYR A 154 -3.96 -0.38 -32.98
N GLY A 155 -3.20 -0.35 -34.08
CA GLY A 155 -2.10 0.58 -34.27
C GLY A 155 -0.82 0.16 -33.57
N ASP A 156 -0.66 -1.13 -33.30
CA ASP A 156 0.44 -1.66 -32.50
C ASP A 156 1.81 -1.30 -33.05
N LEU A 157 2.66 -0.81 -32.14
CA LEU A 157 3.99 -0.32 -32.46
C LEU A 157 4.90 -1.45 -32.98
N ASN A 158 4.79 -2.64 -32.39
CA ASN A 158 5.53 -3.86 -32.69
C ASN A 158 4.91 -5.04 -31.90
N ASP A 159 5.53 -6.20 -31.95
CA ASP A 159 5.14 -7.45 -31.27
C ASP A 159 5.85 -7.67 -29.91
N ASN A 160 6.36 -6.62 -29.28
CA ASN A 160 7.02 -6.65 -27.98
C ASN A 160 6.93 -5.27 -27.29
N HIS A 161 5.72 -4.89 -26.89
CA HIS A 161 5.45 -3.57 -26.35
C HIS A 161 4.63 -3.60 -25.07
N VAL A 162 4.75 -2.52 -24.29
CA VAL A 162 3.87 -2.25 -23.15
C VAL A 162 3.06 -1.02 -23.46
N GLY A 163 1.77 -1.07 -23.13
CA GLY A 163 0.79 -0.04 -23.45
C GLY A 163 -0.09 0.34 -22.26
N ILE A 164 -0.72 1.51 -22.37
CA ILE A 164 -1.78 1.97 -21.47
C ILE A 164 -2.99 2.23 -22.35
N ASP A 165 -4.06 1.49 -22.07
CA ASP A 165 -5.32 1.54 -22.79
C ASP A 165 -6.36 2.30 -21.99
N VAL A 166 -7.10 3.18 -22.65
CA VAL A 166 -8.13 4.01 -22.01
C VAL A 166 -9.34 4.09 -22.93
N GLY A 167 -10.41 3.40 -22.55
CA GLY A 167 -11.67 3.40 -23.28
C GLY A 167 -11.69 2.61 -24.59
N GLY A 168 -10.67 1.78 -24.84
CA GLY A 168 -10.56 0.90 -26.00
C GLY A 168 -9.19 0.22 -26.03
N PHE A 169 -8.93 -0.54 -27.09
CA PHE A 169 -7.69 -1.30 -27.31
C PHE A 169 -6.58 -0.51 -28.02
N VAL A 170 -6.82 0.76 -28.34
CA VAL A 170 -5.78 1.61 -28.90
C VAL A 170 -5.07 2.30 -27.75
N SER A 171 -3.83 1.90 -27.53
CA SER A 171 -2.95 2.44 -26.48
C SER A 171 -2.82 3.97 -26.57
N VAL A 172 -3.18 4.68 -25.51
CA VAL A 172 -2.93 6.14 -25.38
C VAL A 172 -1.47 6.45 -25.09
N LYS A 173 -0.71 5.45 -24.61
CA LYS A 173 0.72 5.53 -24.39
C LYS A 173 1.35 4.15 -24.56
N VAL A 174 2.30 4.02 -25.48
CA VAL A 174 2.96 2.75 -25.80
C VAL A 174 4.49 2.89 -25.81
N ARG A 175 5.21 1.82 -25.50
CA ARG A 175 6.67 1.75 -25.62
C ARG A 175 7.14 0.36 -26.04
N ASN A 176 8.05 0.32 -27.01
CA ASN A 176 8.81 -0.87 -27.37
C ASN A 176 9.79 -1.22 -26.25
N VAL A 177 9.63 -2.39 -25.63
CA VAL A 177 10.47 -2.79 -24.48
C VAL A 177 11.79 -3.46 -24.88
N SER A 178 12.00 -3.74 -26.16
CA SER A 178 13.32 -4.12 -26.69
C SER A 178 14.36 -3.03 -26.44
N SER A 179 13.94 -1.75 -26.39
CA SER A 179 14.82 -0.61 -26.02
C SER A 179 15.34 -0.68 -24.57
N ASN A 180 14.72 -1.51 -23.74
CA ASN A 180 15.09 -1.78 -22.36
C ASN A 180 15.72 -3.17 -22.19
N ASN A 181 16.13 -3.83 -23.28
CA ASN A 181 16.63 -5.21 -23.31
C ASN A 181 15.66 -6.24 -22.73
N ILE A 182 14.35 -5.99 -22.83
CA ILE A 182 13.30 -6.91 -22.36
C ILE A 182 12.60 -7.55 -23.56
N VAL A 183 12.40 -8.86 -23.48
CA VAL A 183 11.57 -9.64 -24.40
C VAL A 183 10.46 -10.30 -23.58
N LEU A 184 9.23 -9.86 -23.80
CA LEU A 184 8.05 -10.20 -22.98
C LEU A 184 7.76 -11.71 -22.95
N ASN A 185 7.89 -12.37 -24.09
CA ASN A 185 7.69 -13.81 -24.28
C ASN A 185 8.99 -14.62 -24.28
N SER A 186 10.03 -14.17 -23.59
CA SER A 186 11.32 -14.88 -23.53
C SER A 186 11.29 -16.21 -22.77
N GLY A 187 10.15 -16.59 -22.16
CA GLY A 187 10.06 -17.70 -21.22
C GLY A 187 10.73 -17.41 -19.88
N LYS A 188 11.18 -16.17 -19.63
CA LYS A 188 11.73 -15.73 -18.35
C LYS A 188 10.68 -14.97 -17.56
N ARG A 189 10.80 -15.04 -16.22
CA ARG A 189 9.92 -14.32 -15.32
C ARG A 189 10.21 -12.82 -15.35
N LEU A 190 9.16 -12.01 -15.45
CA LEU A 190 9.18 -10.55 -15.40
C LEU A 190 8.36 -10.05 -14.23
N HIS A 191 8.67 -8.83 -13.79
CA HIS A 191 8.00 -8.13 -12.71
C HIS A 191 7.43 -6.81 -13.20
N SER A 192 6.16 -6.57 -12.89
CA SER A 192 5.48 -5.31 -13.24
C SER A 192 4.98 -4.59 -12.00
N TRP A 193 5.12 -3.26 -12.01
CA TRP A 193 4.49 -2.38 -11.02
C TRP A 193 3.64 -1.35 -11.76
N ILE A 194 2.41 -1.18 -11.31
CA ILE A 194 1.49 -0.16 -11.81
C ILE A 194 1.08 0.69 -10.60
N ASP A 195 1.49 1.96 -10.63
CA ASP A 195 1.24 2.92 -9.55
C ASP A 195 0.34 4.05 -10.07
N TYR A 196 -0.81 4.26 -9.45
CA TYR A 196 -1.67 5.41 -9.70
C TYR A 196 -1.64 6.35 -8.51
N GLU A 197 -1.27 7.61 -8.76
CA GLU A 197 -1.30 8.68 -7.77
C GLU A 197 -2.45 9.64 -8.06
N ALA A 198 -3.51 9.60 -7.24
CA ALA A 198 -4.71 10.39 -7.44
C ALA A 198 -4.46 11.90 -7.29
N GLY A 199 -3.52 12.30 -6.42
CA GLY A 199 -3.18 13.72 -6.23
C GLY A 199 -2.61 14.38 -7.50
N SER A 200 -1.83 13.62 -8.29
CA SER A 200 -1.27 14.08 -9.57
C SER A 200 -2.00 13.53 -10.79
N LYS A 201 -3.05 12.72 -10.58
CA LYS A 201 -3.82 12.00 -11.62
C LYS A 201 -2.90 11.26 -12.59
N ARG A 202 -1.90 10.54 -12.07
CA ARG A 202 -0.82 9.97 -12.88
C ARG A 202 -0.72 8.47 -12.67
N LEU A 203 -0.76 7.73 -13.78
CA LEU A 203 -0.49 6.29 -13.83
C LEU A 203 0.94 6.08 -14.32
N GLU A 204 1.71 5.30 -13.58
CA GLU A 204 3.07 4.90 -13.92
C GLU A 204 3.17 3.38 -14.02
N VAL A 205 3.85 2.91 -15.06
CA VAL A 205 4.12 1.49 -15.29
C VAL A 205 5.63 1.27 -15.26
N ARG A 206 6.08 0.26 -14.53
CA ARG A 206 7.47 -0.19 -14.46
C ARG A 206 7.53 -1.68 -14.78
N LEU A 207 8.60 -2.10 -15.43
CA LEU A 207 8.84 -3.47 -15.83
C LEU A 207 10.31 -3.81 -15.62
N SER A 208 10.62 -4.99 -15.09
CA SER A 208 12.00 -5.48 -14.95
C SER A 208 12.08 -7.01 -15.08
N HIS A 209 13.30 -7.52 -15.21
CA HIS A 209 13.52 -8.96 -15.12
C HIS A 209 13.41 -9.44 -13.68
N SER A 210 13.16 -10.73 -13.51
CA SER A 210 13.23 -11.38 -12.20
C SER A 210 14.63 -11.31 -11.61
N GLY A 211 14.73 -10.81 -10.38
CA GLY A 211 15.99 -10.60 -9.65
C GLY A 211 16.43 -9.14 -9.62
N ASP A 212 15.91 -8.31 -10.52
CA ASP A 212 16.16 -6.86 -10.52
C ASP A 212 15.29 -6.14 -9.48
N ILE A 213 15.78 -4.99 -9.00
CA ILE A 213 14.99 -4.08 -8.17
C ILE A 213 13.96 -3.30 -8.99
N LYS A 214 12.89 -2.85 -8.36
CA LYS A 214 11.89 -1.94 -8.97
C LYS A 214 12.62 -0.74 -9.61
N PRO A 215 12.49 -0.49 -10.94
CA PRO A 215 13.09 0.66 -11.59
C PRO A 215 12.62 1.97 -10.95
N ILE A 216 13.55 2.92 -10.77
CA ILE A 216 13.24 4.27 -10.26
C ILE A 216 12.35 4.99 -11.28
N ASP A 217 12.84 5.08 -12.52
CA ASP A 217 12.14 5.71 -13.62
C ASP A 217 11.05 4.79 -14.18
N PRO A 218 9.83 5.32 -14.41
CA PRO A 218 8.77 4.54 -15.02
C PRO A 218 9.07 4.26 -16.50
N LEU A 219 8.70 3.06 -16.95
CA LEU A 219 8.71 2.71 -18.37
C LEU A 219 7.72 3.59 -19.14
N LEU A 220 6.51 3.74 -18.58
CA LEU A 220 5.44 4.60 -19.07
C LEU A 220 4.90 5.48 -17.95
N SER A 221 4.57 6.72 -18.27
CA SER A 221 3.81 7.62 -17.39
C SER A 221 2.73 8.31 -18.22
N HIS A 222 1.49 8.28 -17.74
CA HIS A 222 0.35 8.88 -18.43
C HIS A 222 -0.58 9.59 -17.43
N PRO A 223 -0.98 10.85 -17.71
CA PRO A 223 -1.99 11.53 -16.92
C PRO A 223 -3.37 10.94 -17.22
N ILE A 224 -4.07 10.45 -16.20
CA ILE A 224 -5.39 9.83 -16.34
C ILE A 224 -6.33 10.25 -15.21
N GLU A 225 -7.53 10.68 -15.57
CA GLU A 225 -8.55 11.10 -14.62
C GLU A 225 -9.52 9.95 -14.30
N LEU A 226 -9.09 8.95 -13.53
CA LEU A 226 -9.90 7.76 -13.25
C LEU A 226 -11.25 8.11 -12.59
N LEU A 227 -11.27 9.15 -11.75
CA LEU A 227 -12.50 9.63 -11.12
C LEU A 227 -13.49 10.22 -12.13
N LYS A 228 -13.02 10.89 -13.18
CA LYS A 228 -13.89 11.43 -14.23
C LYS A 228 -14.52 10.29 -15.05
N MET A 229 -13.79 9.19 -15.22
CA MET A 229 -14.26 8.02 -15.95
C MET A 229 -15.32 7.24 -15.16
N TRP A 230 -15.04 6.90 -13.90
CA TRP A 230 -15.89 6.01 -13.11
C TRP A 230 -16.74 6.70 -12.05
N SER A 231 -16.50 7.97 -11.72
CA SER A 231 -17.24 8.68 -10.66
C SER A 231 -17.26 7.87 -9.35
N ASP A 232 -18.43 7.55 -8.82
CA ASP A 232 -18.67 6.74 -7.63
C ASP A 232 -18.87 5.24 -7.92
N GLU A 233 -18.67 4.83 -9.17
CA GLU A 233 -18.85 3.45 -9.62
C GLU A 233 -17.83 2.49 -8.96
N LYS A 234 -18.30 1.27 -8.71
CA LYS A 234 -17.46 0.16 -8.28
C LYS A 234 -16.59 -0.33 -9.44
N VAL A 235 -15.28 -0.34 -9.25
CA VAL A 235 -14.32 -0.81 -10.25
C VAL A 235 -13.78 -2.17 -9.81
N PHE A 236 -13.73 -3.12 -10.75
CA PHE A 236 -13.12 -4.43 -10.55
C PHE A 236 -11.76 -4.47 -11.23
N ILE A 237 -10.84 -5.23 -10.65
CA ILE A 237 -9.48 -5.39 -11.16
C ILE A 237 -9.20 -6.85 -11.47
N GLY A 238 -8.35 -7.10 -12.46
CA GLY A 238 -7.99 -8.44 -12.86
C GLY A 238 -6.80 -8.49 -13.80
N LEU A 239 -6.45 -9.71 -14.18
CA LEU A 239 -5.51 -9.97 -15.27
C LEU A 239 -6.15 -10.90 -16.30
N SER A 240 -6.03 -10.56 -17.58
CA SER A 240 -6.61 -11.28 -18.71
C SER A 240 -5.52 -11.63 -19.72
N SER A 241 -5.57 -12.81 -20.30
CA SER A 241 -4.63 -13.26 -21.33
C SER A 241 -5.33 -14.17 -22.34
N SER A 242 -4.88 -14.12 -23.58
CA SER A 242 -5.29 -14.99 -24.67
C SER A 242 -4.08 -15.34 -25.53
N ASN A 243 -4.13 -16.49 -26.21
CA ASN A 243 -3.06 -16.90 -27.14
C ASN A 243 -3.49 -16.85 -28.62
N ARG A 244 -4.76 -16.49 -28.91
CA ARG A 244 -5.38 -16.54 -30.25
C ARG A 244 -5.07 -17.84 -30.98
N ASN A 245 -4.20 -17.77 -31.99
CA ASN A 245 -3.82 -18.87 -32.89
C ASN A 245 -2.40 -19.39 -32.59
N SER A 246 -1.83 -19.01 -31.44
CA SER A 246 -0.49 -19.40 -31.00
C SER A 246 -0.55 -20.42 -29.86
N SER A 247 0.59 -21.04 -29.56
CA SER A 247 0.79 -21.91 -28.40
C SER A 247 1.37 -21.16 -27.21
N GLN A 248 1.34 -19.82 -27.22
CA GLN A 248 1.82 -19.01 -26.11
C GLN A 248 1.04 -19.33 -24.82
N THR A 249 1.77 -19.60 -23.75
CA THR A 249 1.22 -19.75 -22.40
C THR A 249 1.55 -18.53 -21.58
N CYS A 250 0.64 -18.11 -20.72
CA CYS A 250 0.83 -17.03 -19.76
C CYS A 250 0.53 -17.55 -18.36
N SER A 251 1.45 -17.31 -17.42
CA SER A 251 1.29 -17.69 -16.01
C SER A 251 1.68 -16.54 -15.09
N LEU A 252 0.89 -16.37 -14.03
CA LEU A 252 1.21 -15.48 -12.92
C LEU A 252 1.87 -16.28 -11.80
N HIS A 253 2.84 -15.68 -11.13
CA HIS A 253 3.55 -16.27 -10.00
C HIS A 253 3.31 -15.53 -8.70
N SER A 254 2.99 -14.24 -8.77
CA SER A 254 2.57 -13.45 -7.61
C SER A 254 1.67 -12.31 -8.05
N TRP A 255 0.77 -11.88 -7.19
CA TRP A 255 -0.03 -10.67 -7.41
C TRP A 255 -0.37 -10.00 -6.08
N ASN A 256 -0.09 -8.71 -5.99
CA ASN A 256 -0.50 -7.86 -4.88
C ASN A 256 -1.18 -6.59 -5.39
N PHE A 257 -2.01 -6.04 -4.52
CA PHE A 257 -2.69 -4.80 -4.74
C PHE A 257 -2.81 -4.05 -3.41
N ASN A 258 -2.60 -2.74 -3.45
CA ASN A 258 -2.77 -1.86 -2.32
C ASN A 258 -3.52 -0.61 -2.77
N LEU A 259 -4.66 -0.35 -2.14
CA LEU A 259 -5.42 0.89 -2.23
C LEU A 259 -5.09 1.73 -1.01
N ARG A 260 -4.56 2.93 -1.23
CA ARG A 260 -4.33 3.92 -0.19
C ARG A 260 -5.28 5.10 -0.40
N ARG A 261 -5.98 5.50 0.65
CA ARG A 261 -6.80 6.72 0.60
C ARG A 261 -5.95 7.91 1.02
N VAL A 262 -5.90 8.92 0.16
CA VAL A 262 -5.22 10.18 0.44
C VAL A 262 -6.27 11.20 0.85
N LEU A 263 -6.16 11.70 2.08
CA LEU A 263 -6.97 12.80 2.59
C LEU A 263 -6.50 14.09 1.89
N HIS A 264 -7.32 14.68 1.02
CA HIS A 264 -6.97 15.91 0.28
C HIS A 264 -6.89 17.19 1.15
N TRP A 265 -6.84 17.07 2.47
CA TRP A 265 -6.93 18.20 3.42
C TRP A 265 -5.71 19.15 3.39
N MET A 266 -4.70 18.87 2.57
CA MET A 266 -3.44 19.64 2.55
C MET A 266 -3.24 20.53 1.31
N HIS A 267 -4.11 20.48 0.31
CA HIS A 267 -4.01 21.36 -0.86
C HIS A 267 -5.34 22.07 -1.11
N SER A 268 -5.35 23.39 -0.92
CA SER A 268 -6.46 24.25 -1.29
C SER A 268 -6.67 24.20 -2.81
N GLN A 269 -7.63 23.42 -3.29
CA GLN A 269 -8.18 23.67 -4.61
C GLN A 269 -8.86 25.05 -4.60
N PRO A 270 -8.66 25.89 -5.63
CA PRO A 270 -9.42 27.12 -5.75
C PRO A 270 -10.91 26.76 -5.90
N LEU A 271 -11.75 27.43 -5.12
CA LEU A 271 -13.21 27.31 -5.22
C LEU A 271 -13.66 27.59 -6.66
N ASP A 272 -14.35 26.63 -7.27
CA ASP A 272 -15.04 26.83 -8.54
C ASP A 272 -16.30 27.70 -8.31
N PRO A 273 -16.36 28.93 -8.84
CA PRO A 273 -17.52 29.81 -8.69
C PRO A 273 -18.79 29.27 -9.36
N GLN A 274 -18.67 28.40 -10.38
CA GLN A 274 -19.83 27.88 -11.12
C GLN A 274 -20.58 26.78 -10.35
N ALA A 275 -19.92 26.08 -9.43
CA ALA A 275 -20.54 25.05 -8.60
C ALA A 275 -21.61 25.61 -7.65
N PHE A 276 -21.55 26.90 -7.30
CA PHE A 276 -22.49 27.56 -6.38
C PHE A 276 -23.68 28.24 -7.07
N ALA A 277 -23.64 28.40 -8.40
CA ALA A 277 -24.70 29.10 -9.13
C ALA A 277 -26.02 28.30 -9.25
N LYS A 278 -26.06 27.02 -8.83
CA LYS A 278 -27.22 26.13 -9.05
C LYS A 278 -28.02 25.74 -7.81
N HIS A 279 -27.71 26.23 -6.61
CA HIS A 279 -28.54 25.94 -5.44
C HIS A 279 -28.63 27.12 -4.47
N GLU A 280 -29.49 28.09 -4.77
CA GLU A 280 -30.07 28.94 -3.75
C GLU A 280 -31.18 28.16 -3.02
N LYS A 281 -30.82 27.53 -1.89
CA LYS A 281 -31.79 27.27 -0.82
C LYS A 281 -31.63 28.38 0.23
N PRO A 282 -32.73 28.87 0.84
CA PRO A 282 -32.65 29.94 1.83
C PRO A 282 -31.76 29.52 2.99
N MET A 283 -30.78 30.36 3.30
CA MET A 283 -29.83 30.15 4.39
C MET A 283 -30.57 30.26 5.73
N VAL A 284 -30.80 29.13 6.38
CA VAL A 284 -31.24 29.10 7.79
C VAL A 284 -30.05 29.56 8.63
N VAL A 285 -30.18 30.74 9.24
CA VAL A 285 -29.21 31.30 10.18
C VAL A 285 -29.07 30.34 11.36
N GLN A 286 -27.98 29.57 11.39
CA GLN A 286 -27.63 28.75 12.54
C GLN A 286 -27.23 29.66 13.71
N LYS A 287 -27.88 29.41 14.85
CA LYS A 287 -27.83 30.18 16.08
C LYS A 287 -26.39 30.27 16.61
N LYS A 288 -25.92 31.49 16.91
CA LYS A 288 -24.60 31.90 17.42
C LYS A 288 -24.11 31.20 18.72
N SER A 289 -24.84 30.23 19.24
CA SER A 289 -24.65 29.57 20.54
C SER A 289 -23.46 28.59 20.56
N ASP A 290 -23.27 27.82 19.49
CA ASP A 290 -22.29 26.73 19.47
C ASP A 290 -20.83 27.23 19.44
N CYS A 291 -20.60 28.43 18.90
CA CYS A 291 -19.27 29.05 18.86
C CYS A 291 -18.82 29.48 20.27
N ILE A 292 -19.72 30.07 21.06
CA ILE A 292 -19.41 30.54 22.42
C ILE A 292 -19.13 29.33 23.33
N LEU A 293 -19.90 28.25 23.20
CA LEU A 293 -19.70 27.03 23.99
C LEU A 293 -18.36 26.35 23.67
N LYS A 294 -17.97 26.30 22.38
CA LYS A 294 -16.67 25.75 21.96
C LYS A 294 -15.49 26.57 22.46
N VAL A 295 -15.61 27.90 22.45
CA VAL A 295 -14.57 28.80 22.99
C VAL A 295 -14.45 28.64 24.50
N LEU A 296 -15.56 28.58 25.23
CA LEU A 296 -15.55 28.32 26.69
C LEU A 296 -14.94 26.97 27.03
N ALA A 297 -15.28 25.91 26.28
CA ALA A 297 -14.67 24.60 26.47
C ALA A 297 -13.15 24.64 26.24
N ALA A 298 -12.69 25.29 25.17
CA ALA A 298 -11.25 25.43 24.88
C ALA A 298 -10.51 26.20 25.98
N MET A 299 -11.11 27.25 26.54
CA MET A 299 -10.55 28.01 27.67
C MET A 299 -10.43 27.17 28.95
N ILE A 300 -11.47 26.37 29.26
CA ILE A 300 -11.46 25.46 30.42
C ILE A 300 -10.39 24.38 30.25
N PHE A 301 -10.28 23.78 29.06
CA PHE A 301 -9.24 22.80 28.77
C PHE A 301 -7.84 23.42 28.83
N GLY A 302 -7.63 24.59 28.22
CA GLY A 302 -6.33 25.28 28.23
C GLY A 302 -5.85 25.64 29.64
N THR A 303 -6.75 26.15 30.48
CA THR A 303 -6.44 26.49 31.87
C THR A 303 -6.13 25.26 32.71
N ALA A 304 -6.90 24.18 32.57
CA ALA A 304 -6.66 22.92 33.28
C ALA A 304 -5.31 22.29 32.90
N PHE A 305 -4.99 22.22 31.61
CA PHE A 305 -3.70 21.69 31.13
C PHE A 305 -2.52 22.58 31.50
N GLY A 306 -2.68 23.90 31.44
CA GLY A 306 -1.65 24.86 31.87
C GLY A 306 -1.33 24.74 33.35
N ALA A 307 -2.35 24.63 34.21
CA ALA A 307 -2.17 24.41 35.64
C ALA A 307 -1.48 23.07 35.92
N LEU A 308 -1.89 22.00 35.24
CA LEU A 308 -1.28 20.68 35.38
C LEU A 308 0.22 20.69 35.00
N GLY A 309 0.57 21.39 33.92
CA GLY A 309 1.96 21.58 33.49
C GLY A 309 2.79 22.33 34.54
N ALA A 310 2.25 23.42 35.09
CA ALA A 310 2.93 24.19 36.15
C ALA A 310 3.15 23.35 37.42
N PHE A 311 2.15 22.56 37.84
CA PHE A 311 2.30 21.64 38.98
C PHE A 311 3.37 20.57 38.72
N MET A 312 3.46 20.03 37.50
CA MET A 312 4.51 19.07 37.14
C MET A 312 5.90 19.71 37.20
N VAL A 313 6.07 20.93 36.70
CA VAL A 313 7.35 21.64 36.76
C VAL A 313 7.77 21.90 38.21
N LEU A 314 6.85 22.36 39.07
CA LEU A 314 7.12 22.56 40.49
C LEU A 314 7.46 21.24 41.20
N TYR A 315 6.75 20.15 40.89
CA TYR A 315 7.05 18.83 41.43
C TYR A 315 8.44 18.35 41.02
N LEU A 316 8.80 18.48 39.74
CA LEU A 316 10.15 18.16 39.26
C LEU A 316 11.20 19.06 39.93
N TRP A 317 10.94 20.36 40.10
CA TRP A 317 11.82 21.28 40.80
C TRP A 317 12.09 20.84 42.24
N THR A 318 11.08 20.34 42.95
CA THR A 318 11.28 19.83 44.33
C THR A 318 12.11 18.55 44.39
N ILE A 319 12.02 17.67 43.39
CA ILE A 319 12.81 16.42 43.32
C ILE A 319 14.27 16.70 42.94
N PHE A 320 14.49 17.60 41.98
CA PHE A 320 15.82 17.84 41.41
C PHE A 320 16.56 19.00 42.06
N GLY A 321 15.86 20.04 42.52
CA GLY A 321 16.46 21.22 43.17
C GLY A 321 16.87 21.01 44.63
N SER A 322 16.44 19.93 45.28
CA SER A 322 16.79 19.59 46.66
C SER A 322 18.04 18.71 46.80
N ARG A 323 18.66 18.29 45.68
CA ARG A 323 19.96 17.62 45.71
C ARG A 323 21.08 18.65 45.86
N ARG A 324 21.47 18.96 47.09
CA ARG A 324 22.74 19.68 47.35
C ARG A 324 23.92 18.75 47.01
N PRO A 325 24.99 19.24 46.39
CA PRO A 325 26.22 18.46 46.25
C PRO A 325 26.80 18.22 47.65
N VAL A 326 26.91 16.95 48.04
CA VAL A 326 27.56 16.54 49.29
C VAL A 326 29.07 16.67 49.07
N VAL A 327 29.67 17.62 49.78
CA VAL A 327 31.13 17.81 49.88
C VAL A 327 31.71 16.64 50.70
N PRO A 328 32.85 16.04 50.34
CA PRO A 328 33.47 14.99 51.15
C PRO A 328 34.02 15.58 52.46
N GLU A 329 33.66 14.97 53.59
CA GLU A 329 34.06 15.38 54.94
C GLU A 329 35.51 14.93 55.22
N GLU A 330 36.33 15.86 55.72
CA GLU A 330 37.74 15.64 56.08
C GLU A 330 37.91 14.60 57.21
N CYS A 331 38.89 13.71 57.05
CA CYS A 331 39.30 12.77 58.10
C CYS A 331 39.82 13.51 59.34
N SER A 332 39.14 13.36 60.47
CA SER A 332 39.69 13.66 61.79
C SER A 332 40.24 12.38 62.44
N VAL A 333 41.51 12.46 62.83
CA VAL A 333 42.28 11.45 63.56
C VAL A 333 41.98 11.58 65.05
N HIS A 334 41.72 10.47 65.77
CA HIS A 334 42.15 10.19 67.16
C HIS A 334 41.61 8.83 67.68
N PRO A 335 42.18 8.24 68.76
CA PRO A 335 43.36 7.38 68.77
C PRO A 335 43.03 5.92 69.17
N ALA A 336 43.98 5.02 68.94
CA ALA A 336 43.87 3.60 69.25
C ALA A 336 44.03 3.29 70.75
N ASP A 337 43.12 2.50 71.31
CA ASP A 337 43.35 1.70 72.52
C ASP A 337 43.54 0.23 72.11
N PHE A 338 44.75 -0.28 72.37
CA PHE A 338 45.17 -1.65 72.09
C PHE A 338 44.74 -2.58 73.23
N GLU A 339 43.94 -3.60 72.91
CA GLU A 339 43.75 -4.76 73.80
C GLU A 339 44.39 -5.99 73.16
N TYR A 340 45.37 -6.58 73.86
CA TYR A 340 46.21 -7.67 73.37
C TYR A 340 45.50 -9.02 73.50
N ASN A 341 45.49 -9.82 72.44
CA ASN A 341 45.28 -11.26 72.58
C ASN A 341 46.37 -12.07 71.85
N LYS A 342 46.94 -12.98 72.63
CA LYS A 342 48.18 -13.73 72.41
C LYS A 342 47.92 -14.88 71.43
N VAL A 343 48.44 -14.78 70.21
CA VAL A 343 48.35 -15.85 69.21
C VAL A 343 49.36 -16.96 69.55
N LYS A 344 48.86 -18.17 69.78
CA LYS A 344 49.68 -19.37 69.94
C LYS A 344 49.96 -19.96 68.56
N VAL A 345 51.19 -19.79 68.10
CA VAL A 345 51.70 -20.32 66.84
C VAL A 345 51.95 -21.83 67.00
N VAL A 346 51.41 -22.64 66.08
CA VAL A 346 51.99 -23.94 65.73
C VAL A 346 52.22 -23.93 64.23
N VAL A 347 53.51 -23.95 63.90
CA VAL A 347 54.09 -24.11 62.57
C VAL A 347 54.05 -25.59 62.22
N ASP A 348 53.74 -25.94 60.97
CA ASP A 348 54.66 -26.79 60.22
C ASP A 348 54.56 -26.64 58.70
N LYS A 349 55.72 -26.88 58.09
CA LYS A 349 56.28 -26.28 56.88
C LYS A 349 55.68 -26.74 55.56
N ALA A 350 55.79 -25.82 54.60
CA ALA A 350 55.72 -26.05 53.16
C ALA A 350 56.75 -27.08 52.66
N ILE A 351 56.38 -27.79 51.60
CA ILE A 351 57.33 -28.24 50.60
C ILE A 351 56.92 -27.62 49.27
N GLU A 352 57.88 -26.87 48.76
CA GLU A 352 57.97 -26.20 47.48
C GLU A 352 58.73 -27.13 46.53
N ASP A 353 58.28 -27.23 45.29
CA ASP A 353 59.11 -27.37 44.08
C ASP A 353 58.13 -27.35 42.88
N GLY A 354 58.33 -26.60 41.80
CA GLY A 354 59.55 -26.06 41.26
C GLY A 354 59.85 -26.74 39.92
N LYS A 355 59.70 -25.95 38.84
CA LYS A 355 60.29 -26.07 37.48
C LYS A 355 59.47 -26.65 36.31
N HIS A 356 59.55 -25.83 35.26
CA HIS A 356 59.43 -26.02 33.81
C HIS A 356 58.06 -25.97 33.16
#